data_AF-A0A3N5KG57-F1
#
_entry.id   AF-A0A3N5KG57-F1
#
_cell.length_a   1.000
_cell.length_b   1.000
_cell.length_c   1.000
_cell.angle_alpha   90.00
_cell.angle_beta   90.00
_cell.angle_gamma   90.00
#
_symmetry.space_group_name_H-M   'P 1'
#
loop_
_entity.id
_entity.type
_entity.pdbx_description
1 polymer ?
#
loop_
_entity_poly.entity_id
_entity_poly.type
_entity_poly.pdbx_seq_one_letter_code
_entity_poly.pdbx_strand_id
1 'polypeptide(L)'
;MAKEDTVVQVTERPPHSVVVQPWNEHNQALAHNVHPSDWVNPAPADRYNLVVIGAGTAGLVTAAGAAGLGAKVALVERDLIGGDCL
;
A
#
# COMPACT_ATOMS: atom_id res chain seq x y z
N MET A 1 5.13 -1.88 14.29
CA MET A 1 4.47 -0.75 14.97
C MET A 1 3.65 0.01 13.94
N ALA A 2 2.50 -0.55 13.54
CA ALA A 2 1.71 -0.07 12.39
C ALA A 2 0.23 -0.51 12.49
N LYS A 3 -0.35 -0.53 13.70
CA LYS A 3 -1.66 -1.16 13.90
C LYS A 3 -2.85 -0.21 14.06
N GLU A 4 -2.67 1.10 14.23
CA GLU A 4 -3.81 2.00 14.47
C GLU A 4 -3.82 3.30 13.66
N ASP A 5 -2.66 3.81 13.20
CA ASP A 5 -2.59 5.19 12.69
C ASP A 5 -2.50 5.34 11.16
N THR A 6 -2.01 4.32 10.45
CA THR A 6 -1.96 4.30 8.98
C THR A 6 -2.92 3.25 8.44
N VAL A 7 -3.93 3.71 7.70
CA VAL A 7 -4.83 2.86 6.93
C VAL A 7 -4.33 2.83 5.49
N VAL A 8 -3.91 1.66 5.02
CA VAL A 8 -3.57 1.44 3.61
C VAL A 8 -4.81 0.87 2.91
N GLN A 9 -5.28 1.54 1.86
CA GLN A 9 -6.34 1.08 0.99
C GLN A 9 -5.72 0.66 -0.35
N VAL A 10 -5.70 -0.63 -0.61
CA VAL A 10 -5.33 -1.16 -1.92
C VAL A 10 -6.63 -1.31 -2.70
N THR A 11 -6.86 -0.46 -3.70
CA THR A 11 -8.10 -0.55 -4.48
C THR A 11 -8.10 -1.84 -5.29
N GLU A 12 -9.19 -2.63 -5.20
CA GLU A 12 -9.30 -3.88 -5.94
C GLU A 12 -9.19 -3.65 -7.45
N ARG A 13 -8.30 -4.40 -8.09
CA ARG A 13 -8.17 -4.45 -9.55
C ARG A 13 -8.61 -5.84 -10.03
N PRO A 14 -9.29 -5.97 -11.19
CA PRO A 14 -9.48 -7.29 -11.80
C PRO A 14 -8.12 -7.98 -12.00
N PRO A 15 -8.04 -9.32 -11.90
CA PRO A 15 -6.83 -10.12 -11.63
C PRO A 15 -5.69 -10.07 -12.67
N HIS A 16 -5.67 -9.12 -13.61
CA HIS A 16 -4.87 -9.19 -14.84
C HIS A 16 -3.79 -8.11 -15.04
N SER A 17 -3.57 -7.19 -14.11
CA SER A 17 -2.97 -5.90 -14.52
C SER A 17 -1.52 -5.66 -14.10
N VAL A 18 -0.97 -6.38 -13.12
CA VAL A 18 0.49 -6.39 -12.89
C VAL A 18 0.89 -7.77 -12.37
N VAL A 19 1.57 -8.57 -13.20
CA VAL A 19 2.20 -9.82 -12.78
C VAL A 19 3.71 -9.61 -12.85
N VAL A 20 4.40 -9.76 -11.72
CA VAL A 20 5.86 -9.67 -11.68
C VAL A 20 6.44 -10.89 -12.40
N GLN A 21 7.19 -10.67 -13.49
CA GLN A 21 7.80 -11.73 -14.29
C GLN A 21 9.32 -11.70 -14.18
N PRO A 22 10.02 -12.86 -14.25
CA PRO A 22 9.48 -14.22 -14.37
C PRO A 22 8.83 -14.71 -13.06
N TRP A 23 7.87 -15.64 -13.13
CA TRP A 23 7.17 -16.16 -11.94
C TRP A 23 7.97 -17.21 -11.16
N ASN A 24 9.12 -16.80 -10.61
CA ASN A 24 9.98 -17.61 -9.76
C ASN A 24 9.71 -17.36 -8.26
N GLU A 25 10.39 -18.10 -7.39
CA GLU A 25 10.22 -18.01 -5.92
C GLU A 25 10.45 -16.59 -5.37
N HIS A 26 11.45 -15.87 -5.90
CA HIS A 26 11.76 -14.50 -5.46
C HIS A 26 10.66 -13.50 -5.85
N ASN A 27 10.15 -13.58 -7.08
CA ASN A 27 9.10 -12.68 -7.56
C ASN A 27 7.73 -13.02 -6.98
N GLN A 28 7.48 -14.28 -6.63
CA GLN A 28 6.31 -14.68 -5.84
C GLN A 28 6.35 -14.06 -4.45
N ALA A 29 7.50 -14.11 -3.78
CA ALA A 29 7.70 -13.47 -2.48
C ALA A 29 7.55 -11.94 -2.59
N LEU A 30 8.11 -11.33 -3.64
CA LEU A 30 7.93 -9.91 -3.92
C LEU A 30 6.45 -9.56 -4.06
N ALA A 31 5.73 -10.24 -4.97
CA ALA A 31 4.31 -10.03 -5.21
C ALA A 31 3.47 -10.16 -3.93
N HIS A 32 3.78 -11.16 -3.09
CA HIS A 32 3.12 -11.32 -1.79
C HIS A 32 3.37 -10.12 -0.85
N ASN A 33 4.59 -9.58 -0.83
CA ASN A 33 4.93 -8.44 0.03
C ASN A 33 4.31 -7.11 -0.44
N VAL A 34 4.23 -6.90 -1.76
CA VAL A 34 3.86 -5.59 -2.33
C VAL A 34 2.39 -5.51 -2.76
N HIS A 35 1.72 -6.65 -2.88
CA HIS A 35 0.31 -6.75 -3.22
C HIS A 35 -0.27 -8.08 -2.71
N PRO A 36 -0.46 -8.22 -1.39
CA PRO A 36 -1.01 -9.44 -0.80
C PRO A 36 -2.39 -9.72 -1.39
N SER A 37 -2.58 -10.92 -1.95
CA SER A 37 -3.86 -11.31 -2.59
C SER A 37 -5.02 -11.42 -1.61
N ASP A 38 -4.71 -11.55 -0.32
CA ASP A 38 -5.63 -11.65 0.81
C ASP A 38 -5.78 -10.33 1.58
N TRP A 39 -5.28 -9.21 1.04
CA TRP A 39 -5.44 -7.91 1.67
C TRP A 39 -6.92 -7.50 1.71
N VAL A 40 -7.40 -7.19 2.92
CA VAL A 40 -8.74 -6.66 3.15
C VAL A 40 -8.61 -5.18 3.46
N ASN A 41 -9.25 -4.35 2.66
CA ASN A 41 -9.32 -2.92 2.93
C ASN A 41 -9.99 -2.68 4.29
N PRO A 42 -9.35 -1.97 5.22
CA PRO A 42 -9.97 -1.65 6.50
C PRO A 42 -11.15 -0.70 6.29
N ALA A 43 -12.07 -0.70 7.25
CA ALA A 43 -13.18 0.26 7.25
C ALA A 43 -12.62 1.70 7.25
N PRO A 44 -13.06 2.57 6.31
CA PRO A 44 -12.59 3.94 6.27
C PRO A 44 -13.03 4.70 7.54
N ALA A 45 -12.15 5.56 8.04
CA ALA A 45 -12.48 6.49 9.12
C ALA A 45 -13.19 7.73 8.56
N ASP A 46 -13.98 8.41 9.41
CA ASP A 46 -14.72 9.61 9.00
C ASP A 46 -13.81 10.77 8.58
N ARG A 47 -12.61 10.89 9.18
CA ARG A 47 -11.65 11.98 8.91
C ARG A 47 -10.21 11.47 8.96
N TYR A 48 -9.39 12.04 8.09
CA TYR A 48 -7.94 11.83 8.04
C TYR A 48 -7.22 13.17 8.17
N ASN A 49 -6.02 13.16 8.75
CA ASN A 49 -5.13 14.31 8.72
C ASN A 49 -4.45 14.44 7.36
N LEU A 50 -4.20 13.30 6.69
CA LEU A 50 -3.54 13.23 5.40
C LEU A 50 -4.11 12.05 4.59
N VAL A 51 -4.35 12.30 3.31
CA VAL A 51 -4.63 11.26 2.32
C VAL A 51 -3.51 11.28 1.29
N VAL A 52 -2.80 10.17 1.17
CA VAL A 52 -1.71 9.97 0.21
C VAL A 52 -2.24 9.11 -0.92
N ILE A 53 -2.15 9.60 -2.16
CA ILE A 53 -2.56 8.89 -3.37
C ILE A 53 -1.29 8.46 -4.11
N GLY A 54 -1.12 7.16 -4.28
CA GLY A 54 0.09 6.53 -4.80
C GLY A 54 1.01 6.06 -3.66
N ALA A 55 1.30 4.77 -3.61
CA ALA A 55 2.22 4.13 -2.68
C ALA A 55 3.60 3.87 -3.31
N GLY A 56 4.05 4.73 -4.23
CA GLY A 56 5.46 4.79 -4.64
C GLY A 56 6.36 5.30 -3.50
N THR A 57 7.66 5.47 -3.77
CA THR A 57 8.66 5.91 -2.78
C THR A 57 8.24 7.15 -1.99
N ALA A 58 7.79 8.20 -2.69
CA ALA A 58 7.38 9.44 -2.06
C ALA A 58 6.12 9.25 -1.19
N GLY A 59 5.16 8.45 -1.64
CA GLY A 59 3.92 8.21 -0.92
C GLY A 59 4.13 7.42 0.37
N LEU A 60 4.93 6.36 0.31
CA LEU A 60 5.27 5.54 1.48
C LEU A 60 6.02 6.34 2.54
N VAL A 61 7.05 7.11 2.13
CA VAL A 61 7.82 7.94 3.06
C VAL A 61 6.93 9.02 3.69
N THR A 62 6.08 9.66 2.88
CA THR A 62 5.15 10.69 3.38
C THR A 62 4.14 10.10 4.37
N ALA A 63 3.53 8.97 4.03
CA ALA A 63 2.55 8.32 4.89
C ALA A 63 3.16 7.83 6.21
N ALA A 64 4.32 7.16 6.13
CA ALA A 64 5.03 6.67 7.31
C ALA A 64 5.52 7.81 8.21
N GLY A 65 6.05 8.90 7.62
CA GLY A 65 6.50 10.07 8.36
C GLY A 65 5.35 10.76 9.10
N ALA A 66 4.22 11.00 8.42
CA ALA A 66 3.05 11.63 9.04
C ALA A 66 2.45 10.75 10.15
N ALA A 67 2.33 9.44 9.93
CA ALA A 67 1.83 8.51 10.94
C ALA A 67 2.77 8.38 12.15
N GLY A 68 4.09 8.39 11.93
CA GLY A 68 5.08 8.41 13.01
C GLY A 68 5.01 9.66 13.89
N LEU A 69 4.41 10.75 13.38
CA LEU A 69 4.11 11.97 14.13
C LEU A 69 2.70 11.96 14.76
N GLY A 70 1.96 10.86 14.67
CA GLY A 70 0.62 10.70 15.24
C GLY A 70 -0.52 11.16 14.34
N ALA A 71 -0.26 11.43 13.05
CA ALA A 71 -1.33 11.74 12.11
C ALA A 71 -2.11 10.47 11.73
N LYS A 72 -3.43 10.58 11.64
CA LYS A 72 -4.25 9.55 10.99
C LYS A 72 -4.13 9.69 9.47
N VAL A 73 -3.55 8.68 8.83
CA VAL A 73 -3.24 8.72 7.39
C VAL A 73 -4.01 7.64 6.62
N ALA A 74 -4.60 8.03 5.49
CA ALA A 74 -5.03 7.09 4.47
C ALA A 74 -3.97 7.04 3.35
N LEU A 75 -3.47 5.86 3.01
CA LEU A 75 -2.60 5.64 1.86
C LEU A 75 -3.35 4.80 0.83
N VAL A 76 -3.54 5.32 -0.38
CA VAL A 76 -4.33 4.66 -1.43
C VAL A 76 -3.43 4.29 -2.60
N GLU A 77 -3.44 3.02 -2.99
CA GLU A 77 -2.72 2.50 -4.16
C GLU A 77 -3.60 1.54 -4.95
N ARG A 78 -3.44 1.53 -6.28
CA ARG A 78 -4.13 0.64 -7.20
C ARG A 78 -3.29 -0.57 -7.59
N ASP A 79 -1.98 -0.40 -7.62
CA ASP A 79 -1.03 -1.36 -8.16
C ASP A 79 -0.12 -1.92 -7.07
N LEU A 80 1.15 -2.13 -7.37
CA LEU A 80 2.11 -2.65 -6.39
C LEU A 80 2.55 -1.54 -5.45
N ILE A 81 2.48 -1.80 -4.14
CA ILE A 81 3.04 -0.90 -3.14
C ILE A 81 4.54 -0.81 -3.35
N GLY A 82 5.07 0.39 -3.55
CA GLY A 82 6.48 0.75 -3.71
C GLY A 82 6.84 1.29 -5.10
N GLY A 83 5.95 1.16 -6.09
CA GLY A 83 6.09 1.74 -7.43
C GLY A 83 7.15 1.04 -8.30
N ASP A 84 7.71 1.76 -9.29
CA ASP A 84 8.66 1.19 -10.27
C ASP A 84 10.09 1.00 -9.72
N CYS A 85 10.41 1.56 -8.55
CA CYS A 85 11.75 1.51 -7.96
C CYS A 85 11.98 0.28 -7.06
N LEU A 86 11.16 -0.76 -7.22
CA LEU A 86 11.01 -1.87 -6.29
C LEU A 86 11.77 -3.13 -6.73
#